data_AF-A0A9D2T2M1-F1
#
_entry.id   AF-A0A9D2T2M1-F1
#
_cell.length_a   1.000
_cell.length_b   1.000
_cell.length_c   1.000
_cell.angle_alpha   90.00
_cell.angle_beta   90.00
_cell.angle_gamma   90.00
#
_symmetry.space_group_name_H-M   'P 1'
#
loop_
_entity.id
_entity.type
_entity.pdbx_description
1 polymer ?
#
loop_
_entity_poly.entity_id
_entity_poly.type
_entity_poly.pdbx_seq_one_letter_code
_entity_poly.pdbx_strand_id
1 'polypeptide(L)'
;MNTVGQPYTQSNAGYGSQRTQYNTRVESSADPEVNKRLFRIYEILIQPIHDIENAVNNIESHKERIKQLENHNFVPKFLDLAIKVVLFLVALFVLHPLTDTIVYWISDMFDGFLGIITELLGLLLSLFVFVIIAFIAGEIVHNMINKSLGPQKQPEIKKENLEIAALQQQIQSTINNIKHAIVFVPPAYRTSDALSFFVRAYHNSRVDNLKEAVNAYEMHMEAEHTRSMLKEQIKVLQDIQFQNAIMLDELDSLRSDIWLSNYICW
;
A
#
# COMPACT_ATOMS: atom_id res chain seq x y z
N MET A 1 23.16 22.35 12.88
CA MET A 1 22.36 23.40 12.22
C MET A 1 20.97 22.83 12.01
N ASN A 2 20.04 23.16 12.90
CA ASN A 2 18.68 22.62 12.92
C ASN A 2 17.80 23.47 12.01
N THR A 3 17.38 22.92 10.89
CA THR A 3 16.34 23.51 10.04
C THR A 3 14.99 23.25 10.69
N VAL A 4 14.46 24.29 11.33
CA VAL A 4 13.08 24.38 11.80
C VAL A 4 12.18 24.27 10.57
N GLY A 5 11.49 23.14 10.44
CA GLY A 5 10.49 22.91 9.40
C GLY A 5 9.35 23.91 9.56
N GLN A 6 9.08 24.67 8.50
CA GLN A 6 7.96 25.60 8.49
C GLN A 6 6.63 24.85 8.55
N PRO A 7 5.64 25.36 9.32
CA PRO A 7 4.32 24.76 9.36
C PRO A 7 3.66 24.85 7.98
N TYR A 8 3.17 23.72 7.50
CA TYR A 8 2.32 23.65 6.32
C TYR A 8 1.10 24.56 6.54
N THR A 9 1.06 25.68 5.83
CA THR A 9 -0.17 26.42 5.59
C THR A 9 -1.13 25.50 4.86
N GLN A 10 -2.06 24.90 5.60
CA GLN A 10 -3.27 24.32 5.04
C GLN A 10 -4.00 25.46 4.32
N SER A 11 -3.92 25.47 2.99
CA SER A 11 -4.83 26.28 2.20
C SER A 11 -6.22 25.70 2.42
N ASN A 12 -7.04 26.42 3.19
CA ASN A 12 -8.49 26.33 3.14
C ASN A 12 -8.93 26.81 1.73
N ALA A 13 -8.59 26.05 0.69
CA ALA A 13 -9.20 26.16 -0.60
C ALA A 13 -10.66 25.72 -0.40
N GLY A 14 -11.53 26.72 -0.38
CA GLY A 14 -12.90 26.58 0.06
C GLY A 14 -13.59 25.36 -0.56
N TYR A 15 -14.22 24.59 0.33
CA TYR A 15 -15.49 23.93 0.04
C TYR A 15 -16.55 25.01 -0.26
N GLY A 16 -16.32 25.77 -1.33
CA GLY A 16 -17.40 26.41 -2.04
C GLY A 16 -18.17 25.27 -2.67
N SER A 17 -19.15 24.74 -1.92
CA SER A 17 -20.30 24.05 -2.47
C SER A 17 -20.76 24.87 -3.67
N GLN A 18 -20.32 24.47 -4.87
CA GLN A 18 -20.97 24.90 -6.08
C GLN A 18 -22.36 24.29 -5.97
N ARG A 19 -23.27 25.05 -5.36
CA ARG A 19 -24.71 24.78 -5.42
C ARG A 19 -25.05 24.75 -6.89
N THR A 20 -25.00 23.55 -7.45
CA THR A 20 -25.40 23.24 -8.80
C THR A 20 -26.79 23.86 -8.97
N GLN A 21 -26.95 24.80 -9.89
CA GLN A 21 -28.25 25.42 -10.15
C GLN A 21 -29.18 24.37 -10.75
N TYR A 22 -29.97 23.71 -9.89
CA TYR A 22 -30.90 22.64 -10.25
C TYR A 22 -32.25 23.11 -10.83
N ASN A 23 -32.43 24.41 -11.06
CA ASN A 23 -33.74 25.03 -11.31
C ASN A 23 -34.46 24.62 -12.62
N THR A 24 -33.87 23.77 -13.47
CA THR A 24 -34.46 23.32 -14.74
C THR A 24 -34.42 21.81 -14.96
N ARG A 25 -34.03 21.01 -13.95
CA ARG A 25 -34.01 19.54 -14.07
C ARG A 25 -35.28 18.91 -13.49
N VAL A 26 -35.62 17.71 -13.97
CA VAL A 26 -36.70 16.83 -13.44
C VAL A 26 -36.65 16.68 -11.91
N GLU A 27 -35.46 16.87 -11.35
CA GLU A 27 -35.07 16.87 -9.95
C GLU A 27 -35.80 17.92 -9.08
N SER A 28 -36.34 19.00 -9.67
CA SER A 28 -37.13 20.04 -8.99
C SER A 28 -38.63 19.97 -9.29
N SER A 29 -39.11 18.87 -9.87
CA SER A 29 -40.53 18.69 -10.13
C SER A 29 -41.32 18.60 -8.82
N ALA A 30 -42.31 19.46 -8.67
CA ALA A 30 -43.28 19.39 -7.57
C ALA A 30 -44.38 18.33 -7.81
N ASP A 31 -44.36 17.65 -8.97
CA ASP A 31 -45.35 16.62 -9.31
C ASP A 31 -45.08 15.31 -8.53
N PRO A 32 -46.00 14.88 -7.63
CA PRO A 32 -45.85 13.67 -6.83
C PRO A 32 -45.70 12.40 -7.67
N GLU A 33 -46.36 12.31 -8.82
CA GLU A 33 -46.31 11.12 -9.68
C GLU A 33 -44.96 11.00 -10.39
N VAL A 34 -44.36 12.12 -10.79
CA VAL A 34 -43.00 12.15 -11.34
C VAL A 34 -41.99 11.71 -10.29
N ASN A 35 -42.08 12.24 -9.07
CA ASN A 35 -41.18 11.86 -7.98
C ASN A 35 -41.32 10.38 -7.63
N LYS A 36 -42.55 9.87 -7.53
CA LYS A 36 -42.81 8.44 -7.28
C LYS A 36 -42.16 7.53 -8.34
N ARG A 37 -42.26 7.90 -9.63
CA ARG A 37 -41.60 7.16 -10.72
C ARG A 37 -40.08 7.25 -10.62
N LEU A 38 -39.54 8.41 -10.26
CA LEU A 38 -38.10 8.62 -10.10
C LEU A 38 -37.53 7.78 -8.96
N PHE A 39 -38.14 7.81 -7.77
CA PHE A 39 -37.68 7.00 -6.64
C PHE A 39 -37.83 5.49 -6.90
N ARG A 40 -38.83 5.07 -7.67
CA ARG A 40 -38.92 3.68 -8.15
C ARG A 40 -37.76 3.28 -9.06
N ILE A 41 -37.31 4.18 -9.94
CA ILE A 41 -36.10 3.95 -10.74
C ILE A 41 -34.90 3.79 -9.82
N TYR A 42 -34.78 4.63 -8.78
CA TYR A 42 -33.66 4.58 -7.85
C TYR A 42 -33.65 3.27 -7.07
N GLU A 43 -34.81 2.80 -6.60
CA GLU A 43 -34.98 1.52 -5.93
C GLU A 43 -34.47 0.35 -6.79
N ILE A 44 -34.83 0.32 -8.08
CA ILE A 44 -34.38 -0.71 -9.02
C ILE A 44 -32.86 -0.65 -9.25
N LEU A 45 -32.25 0.53 -9.16
CA LEU A 45 -30.82 0.75 -9.40
C LEU A 45 -29.92 0.41 -8.20
N ILE A 46 -30.46 0.32 -6.98
CA ILE A 46 -29.67 0.07 -5.76
C ILE A 46 -28.84 -1.22 -5.90
N GLN A 47 -29.48 -2.35 -6.19
CA GLN A 47 -28.80 -3.64 -6.22
C GLN A 47 -27.73 -3.71 -7.34
N PRO A 48 -28.03 -3.35 -8.60
CA PRO A 48 -27.01 -3.36 -9.66
C PRO A 48 -25.79 -2.46 -9.37
N ILE A 49 -26.00 -1.29 -8.75
CA ILE A 49 -24.90 -0.40 -8.40
C ILE A 49 -24.09 -0.98 -7.25
N HIS A 50 -24.74 -1.58 -6.25
CA HIS A 50 -24.05 -2.29 -5.17
C HIS A 50 -23.21 -3.45 -5.69
N ASP A 51 -23.71 -4.22 -6.66
CA ASP A 51 -22.97 -5.30 -7.30
C ASP A 51 -21.73 -4.79 -8.05
N ILE A 52 -21.83 -3.62 -8.70
CA ILE A 52 -20.68 -2.96 -9.36
C ILE A 52 -19.66 -2.52 -8.32
N GLU A 53 -20.08 -1.87 -7.23
CA GLU A 53 -19.18 -1.42 -6.15
C GLU A 53 -18.44 -2.60 -5.51
N ASN A 54 -19.15 -3.69 -5.21
CA ASN A 54 -18.55 -4.92 -4.69
C ASN A 54 -17.55 -5.53 -5.68
N ALA A 55 -17.87 -5.57 -6.97
CA ALA A 55 -16.95 -6.07 -7.99
C ALA A 55 -15.69 -5.19 -8.13
N VAL A 56 -15.82 -3.86 -8.02
CA VAL A 56 -14.68 -2.94 -8.03
C VAL A 56 -13.78 -3.15 -6.81
N ASN A 57 -14.36 -3.27 -5.61
CA ASN A 57 -13.61 -3.56 -4.38
C ASN A 57 -12.88 -4.91 -4.48
N ASN A 58 -13.54 -5.93 -5.03
CA ASN A 58 -12.92 -7.24 -5.26
C ASN A 58 -11.74 -7.14 -6.25
N ILE A 59 -11.89 -6.41 -7.36
CA ILE A 59 -10.79 -6.15 -8.30
C ILE A 59 -9.60 -5.48 -7.60
N GLU A 60 -9.83 -4.51 -6.73
CA GLU A 60 -8.76 -3.86 -5.97
C GLU A 60 -8.04 -4.86 -5.06
N SER A 61 -8.78 -5.70 -4.33
CA SER A 61 -8.19 -6.75 -3.49
C SER A 61 -7.35 -7.78 -4.28
N HIS A 62 -7.80 -8.16 -5.48
CA HIS A 62 -7.04 -9.05 -6.38
C HIS A 62 -5.77 -8.38 -6.91
N LYS A 63 -5.83 -7.08 -7.23
CA LYS A 63 -4.64 -6.30 -7.63
C LYS A 63 -3.62 -6.17 -6.50
N GLU A 64 -4.06 -5.98 -5.27
CA GLU A 64 -3.18 -5.98 -4.10
C GLU A 64 -2.50 -7.33 -3.90
N ARG A 65 -3.24 -8.44 -4.06
CA ARG A 65 -2.67 -9.80 -4.01
C ARG A 65 -1.62 -10.03 -5.09
N ILE A 66 -1.90 -9.62 -6.34
CA ILE A 66 -0.91 -9.68 -7.43
C ILE A 66 0.35 -8.90 -7.04
N LYS A 67 0.20 -7.67 -6.52
CA LYS A 67 1.33 -6.85 -6.06
C LYS A 67 2.11 -7.51 -4.92
N GLN A 68 1.43 -8.20 -3.99
CA GLN A 68 2.10 -8.97 -2.94
C GLN A 68 2.87 -10.17 -3.49
N LEU A 69 2.28 -10.92 -4.44
CA LEU A 69 2.92 -12.06 -5.11
C LEU A 69 4.16 -11.63 -5.90
N GLU A 70 4.08 -10.50 -6.60
CA GLU A 70 5.18 -9.86 -7.32
C GLU A 70 6.28 -9.36 -6.37
N ASN A 71 5.91 -8.70 -5.26
CA ASN A 71 6.86 -8.17 -4.28
C ASN A 71 7.55 -9.27 -3.46
N HIS A 72 6.93 -10.43 -3.28
CA HIS A 72 7.56 -11.60 -2.66
C HIS A 72 8.66 -12.24 -3.53
N ASN A 73 9.10 -11.61 -4.62
CA ASN A 73 10.27 -12.03 -5.41
C ASN A 73 11.61 -11.61 -4.80
N PHE A 74 11.59 -11.02 -3.61
CA PHE A 74 12.81 -10.62 -2.94
C PHE A 74 13.42 -11.84 -2.23
N VAL A 75 14.34 -12.55 -2.88
CA VAL A 75 15.37 -13.30 -2.14
C VAL A 75 15.93 -12.30 -1.12
N PRO A 76 15.74 -12.50 0.19
CA PRO A 76 16.06 -11.46 1.15
C PRO A 76 17.54 -11.10 1.00
N LYS A 77 17.89 -9.80 1.05
CA LYS A 77 19.25 -9.32 0.72
C LYS A 77 20.34 -10.10 1.47
N PHE A 78 20.03 -10.58 2.68
CA PHE A 78 20.92 -11.40 3.49
C PHE A 78 21.21 -12.76 2.86
N LEU A 79 20.25 -13.40 2.18
CA LEU A 79 20.41 -14.71 1.56
C LEU A 79 21.19 -14.61 0.25
N ASP A 80 20.98 -13.52 -0.52
CA ASP A 80 21.83 -13.20 -1.67
C ASP A 80 23.29 -12.96 -1.25
N LEU A 81 23.49 -12.19 -0.18
CA LEU A 81 24.81 -11.97 0.41
C LEU A 81 25.43 -13.28 0.91
N ALA A 82 24.66 -14.13 1.60
CA ALA A 82 25.13 -15.42 2.09
C ALA A 82 25.60 -16.33 0.94
N ILE A 83 24.84 -16.40 -0.17
CA ILE A 83 25.23 -17.15 -1.36
C ILE A 83 26.54 -16.61 -1.95
N LYS A 84 26.68 -15.28 -2.09
CA LYS A 84 27.89 -14.63 -2.59
C LYS A 84 29.11 -14.93 -1.70
N VAL A 85 28.94 -14.90 -0.38
CA VAL A 85 30.01 -15.26 0.58
C VAL A 85 30.40 -16.74 0.47
N VAL A 86 29.43 -17.64 0.39
CA VAL A 86 29.70 -19.09 0.21
C VAL A 86 30.42 -19.35 -1.10
N LEU A 87 29.99 -18.75 -2.21
CA LEU A 87 30.65 -18.88 -3.50
C LEU A 87 32.07 -18.32 -3.49
N PHE A 88 32.30 -17.20 -2.78
CA PHE A 88 33.64 -16.65 -2.59
C PHE A 88 34.56 -17.62 -1.83
N LEU A 89 34.08 -18.21 -0.73
CA LEU A 89 34.85 -19.20 0.04
C LEU A 89 35.17 -20.46 -0.78
N VAL A 90 34.20 -20.95 -1.56
CA VAL A 90 34.40 -22.09 -2.47
C VAL A 90 35.41 -21.76 -3.56
N ALA A 91 35.29 -20.57 -4.19
CA ALA A 91 36.24 -20.13 -5.21
C ALA A 91 37.65 -20.07 -4.64
N LEU A 92 37.82 -19.45 -3.46
CA LEU A 92 39.10 -19.38 -2.76
C LEU A 92 39.69 -20.77 -2.57
N PHE A 93 38.92 -21.76 -2.08
CA PHE A 93 39.43 -23.11 -1.87
C PHE A 93 39.81 -23.84 -3.18
N VAL A 94 39.04 -23.65 -4.25
CA VAL A 94 39.23 -24.38 -5.52
C VAL A 94 40.34 -23.78 -6.38
N LEU A 95 40.45 -22.45 -6.47
CA LEU A 95 41.45 -21.82 -7.36
C LEU A 95 42.77 -21.46 -6.64
N HIS A 96 42.85 -21.53 -5.31
CA HIS A 96 44.11 -21.31 -4.58
C HIS A 96 45.29 -22.13 -5.13
N PRO A 97 45.18 -23.45 -5.36
CA PRO A 97 46.30 -24.22 -5.91
C PRO A 97 46.70 -23.77 -7.33
N LEU A 98 45.75 -23.28 -8.13
CA LEU A 98 46.03 -22.75 -9.47
C LEU A 98 46.77 -21.40 -9.38
N THR A 99 46.33 -20.52 -8.47
CA THR A 99 46.97 -19.22 -8.27
C THR A 99 48.36 -19.35 -7.68
N ASP A 100 48.57 -20.26 -6.72
CA ASP A 100 49.90 -20.55 -6.15
C ASP A 100 50.85 -21.04 -7.22
N THR A 101 50.37 -21.94 -8.09
CA THR A 101 51.17 -22.44 -9.21
C THR A 101 51.60 -21.26 -10.10
N ILE A 102 50.66 -20.43 -10.56
CA ILE A 102 50.97 -19.28 -11.44
C ILE A 102 51.95 -18.31 -10.77
N VAL A 103 51.74 -17.98 -9.49
CA VAL A 103 52.63 -17.08 -8.75
C VAL A 103 54.04 -17.68 -8.65
N TYR A 104 54.15 -18.98 -8.36
CA TYR A 104 55.42 -19.70 -8.31
C TYR A 104 56.17 -19.65 -9.66
N TRP A 105 55.47 -19.88 -10.78
CA TRP A 105 56.07 -19.79 -12.12
C TRP A 105 56.58 -18.38 -12.43
N ILE A 106 55.89 -17.35 -11.95
CA ILE A 106 56.30 -15.95 -12.15
C ILE A 106 57.48 -15.61 -11.24
N SER A 107 57.47 -16.03 -9.98
CA SER A 107 58.54 -15.73 -9.02
C SER A 107 59.88 -16.34 -9.43
N ASP A 108 59.86 -17.55 -10.00
CA ASP A 108 61.08 -18.23 -10.51
C ASP A 108 61.76 -17.44 -11.65
N MET A 109 61.05 -16.53 -12.31
CA MET A 109 61.63 -15.64 -13.33
C MET A 109 62.31 -14.40 -12.74
N PHE A 110 62.14 -14.11 -11.44
CA PHE A 110 62.62 -12.89 -10.79
C PHE A 110 63.32 -13.18 -9.46
N ASP A 111 64.65 -13.31 -9.49
CA ASP A 111 65.45 -13.50 -8.27
C ASP A 111 65.55 -12.24 -7.39
N GLY A 112 65.63 -12.45 -6.08
CA GLY A 112 65.98 -11.42 -5.08
C GLY A 112 64.81 -10.54 -4.61
N PHE A 113 65.09 -9.25 -4.34
CA PHE A 113 64.10 -8.30 -3.80
C PHE A 113 62.86 -8.13 -4.69
N LEU A 114 63.02 -8.29 -6.01
CA LEU A 114 61.91 -8.25 -6.97
C LEU A 114 60.95 -9.43 -6.77
N GLY A 115 61.45 -10.60 -6.36
CA GLY A 115 60.64 -11.79 -6.07
C GLY A 115 59.58 -11.55 -5.00
N ILE A 116 59.95 -10.93 -3.87
CA ILE A 116 59.02 -10.62 -2.77
C ILE A 116 57.92 -9.66 -3.22
N ILE A 117 58.28 -8.64 -4.02
CA ILE A 117 57.30 -7.68 -4.55
C ILE A 117 56.36 -8.38 -5.53
N THR A 118 56.89 -9.26 -6.40
CA THR A 118 56.06 -10.02 -7.36
C THR A 118 55.11 -10.99 -6.66
N GLU A 119 55.51 -11.63 -5.57
CA GLU A 119 54.64 -12.49 -4.75
C GLU A 119 53.48 -11.70 -4.13
N LEU A 120 53.78 -10.54 -3.52
CA LEU A 120 52.77 -9.70 -2.88
C LEU A 120 51.78 -9.11 -3.90
N LEU A 121 52.28 -8.69 -5.06
CA LEU A 121 51.43 -8.23 -6.16
C LEU A 121 50.58 -9.36 -6.74
N GLY A 122 51.15 -10.57 -6.84
CA GLY A 122 50.45 -11.78 -7.28
C GLY A 122 49.30 -12.16 -6.35
N LEU A 123 49.51 -12.06 -5.02
CA LEU A 123 48.47 -12.30 -4.02
C LEU A 123 47.34 -11.27 -4.11
N LEU A 124 47.66 -9.98 -4.29
CA LEU A 124 46.65 -8.94 -4.47
C LEU A 124 45.84 -9.14 -5.75
N LEU A 125 46.52 -9.50 -6.85
CA LEU A 125 45.87 -9.77 -8.13
C LEU A 125 44.97 -11.01 -8.05
N SER A 126 45.42 -12.08 -7.40
CA SER A 126 44.61 -13.29 -7.21
C SER A 126 43.37 -12.98 -6.40
N LEU A 127 43.49 -12.28 -5.27
CA LEU A 127 42.36 -11.85 -4.43
C LEU A 127 41.36 -11.00 -5.23
N PHE A 128 41.84 -10.09 -6.07
CA PHE A 128 40.98 -9.29 -6.95
C PHE A 128 40.21 -10.15 -7.95
N VAL A 129 40.89 -11.10 -8.61
CA VAL A 129 40.26 -12.05 -9.53
C VAL A 129 39.20 -12.91 -8.82
N PHE A 130 39.47 -13.38 -7.60
CA PHE A 130 38.50 -14.12 -6.79
C PHE A 130 37.22 -13.33 -6.51
N VAL A 131 37.36 -12.07 -6.12
CA VAL A 131 36.20 -11.19 -5.86
C VAL A 131 35.36 -11.02 -7.12
N ILE A 132 35.99 -10.82 -8.29
CA ILE A 132 35.28 -10.69 -9.57
C ILE A 132 34.54 -11.99 -9.91
N ILE A 133 35.20 -13.14 -9.82
CA ILE A 133 34.59 -14.44 -10.14
C ILE A 133 33.41 -14.73 -9.22
N ALA A 134 33.57 -14.49 -7.91
CA ALA A 134 32.50 -14.68 -6.93
C ALA A 134 31.30 -13.76 -7.19
N PHE A 135 31.54 -12.52 -7.60
CA PHE A 135 30.48 -11.58 -7.97
C PHE A 135 29.71 -12.04 -9.22
N ILE A 136 30.43 -12.43 -10.29
CA ILE A 136 29.81 -12.93 -11.53
C ILE A 136 29.02 -14.23 -11.27
N ALA A 137 29.62 -15.19 -10.57
CA ALA A 137 28.96 -16.44 -10.22
C ALA A 137 27.74 -16.22 -9.33
N GLY A 138 27.84 -15.29 -8.37
CA GLY A 138 26.73 -14.86 -7.52
C GLY A 138 25.56 -14.32 -8.33
N GLU A 139 25.81 -13.44 -9.30
CA GLU A 139 24.76 -12.93 -10.19
C GLU A 139 24.14 -14.01 -11.10
N ILE A 140 24.93 -14.98 -11.56
CA ILE A 140 24.38 -16.10 -12.35
C ILE A 140 23.44 -16.95 -11.49
N VAL A 141 23.86 -17.32 -10.27
CA VAL A 141 23.04 -18.13 -9.34
C VAL A 141 21.80 -17.35 -8.91
N HIS A 142 21.94 -16.06 -8.59
CA HIS A 142 20.82 -15.17 -8.27
C HIS A 142 19.78 -15.16 -9.40
N ASN A 143 20.23 -14.96 -10.64
CA ASN A 143 19.36 -14.97 -11.81
C ASN A 143 18.70 -16.33 -12.06
N MET A 144 19.40 -17.43 -11.81
CA MET A 144 18.83 -18.78 -11.92
C MET A 144 17.75 -19.04 -10.87
N ILE A 145 17.98 -18.66 -9.61
CA ILE A 145 17.01 -18.80 -8.52
C ILE A 145 15.77 -17.96 -8.82
N ASN A 146 15.93 -16.71 -9.22
CA ASN A 146 14.80 -15.84 -9.57
C ASN A 146 14.02 -16.38 -10.78
N LYS A 147 14.72 -16.91 -11.81
CA LYS A 147 14.08 -17.58 -12.95
C LYS A 147 13.38 -18.88 -12.57
N SER A 148 13.83 -19.58 -11.52
CA SER A 148 13.21 -20.82 -11.03
C SER A 148 11.99 -20.56 -10.16
N LEU A 149 11.95 -19.45 -9.42
CA LEU A 149 10.82 -19.11 -8.54
C LEU A 149 9.68 -18.40 -9.29
N GLY A 150 10.00 -17.68 -10.37
CA GLY A 150 9.01 -17.02 -11.23
C GLY A 150 7.89 -17.94 -11.77
N PRO A 151 8.19 -19.14 -12.33
CA PRO A 151 7.21 -20.05 -12.91
C PRO A 151 6.15 -20.58 -11.94
N GLN A 152 6.46 -20.66 -10.64
CA GLN A 152 5.50 -21.15 -9.64
C GLN A 152 4.41 -20.11 -9.31
N LYS A 153 4.72 -18.82 -9.42
CA LYS A 153 3.77 -17.74 -9.13
C LYS A 153 2.97 -17.29 -10.34
N GLN A 154 3.48 -17.52 -11.55
CA GLN A 154 2.75 -17.22 -12.78
C GLN A 154 1.34 -17.87 -12.88
N PRO A 155 1.11 -19.14 -12.48
CA PRO A 155 -0.25 -19.69 -12.49
C PRO A 155 -1.19 -18.98 -11.51
N GLU A 156 -0.70 -18.56 -10.33
CA GLU A 156 -1.50 -17.79 -9.37
C GLU A 156 -1.82 -16.40 -9.90
N ILE A 157 -0.82 -15.66 -10.39
CA ILE A 157 -1.03 -14.34 -11.01
C ILE A 157 -1.97 -14.46 -12.22
N LYS A 158 -1.85 -15.51 -13.04
CA LYS A 158 -2.74 -15.76 -14.17
C LYS A 158 -4.17 -16.04 -13.69
N LYS A 159 -4.35 -16.82 -12.62
CA LYS A 159 -5.66 -17.08 -12.02
C LYS A 159 -6.30 -15.78 -11.53
N GLU A 160 -5.57 -14.97 -10.75
CA GLU A 160 -6.07 -13.68 -10.24
C GLU A 160 -6.44 -12.73 -11.39
N ASN A 161 -5.66 -12.69 -12.48
CA ASN A 161 -6.00 -11.90 -13.66
C ASN A 161 -7.25 -12.40 -14.40
N LEU A 162 -7.51 -13.72 -14.43
CA LEU A 162 -8.73 -14.27 -14.99
C LEU A 162 -9.97 -13.87 -14.17
N GLU A 163 -9.86 -13.88 -12.84
CA GLU A 163 -10.93 -13.40 -11.94
C GLU A 163 -11.20 -11.91 -12.15
N ILE A 164 -10.15 -11.07 -12.27
CA ILE A 164 -10.31 -9.64 -12.59
C ILE A 164 -11.04 -9.46 -13.93
N ALA A 165 -10.68 -10.23 -14.97
CA ALA A 165 -11.33 -10.14 -16.27
C ALA A 165 -12.81 -10.54 -16.20
N ALA A 166 -13.14 -11.59 -15.43
CA ALA A 166 -14.53 -12.02 -15.20
C ALA A 166 -15.34 -10.93 -14.48
N LEU A 167 -14.78 -10.32 -13.43
CA LEU A 167 -15.41 -9.20 -12.70
C LEU A 167 -15.60 -7.97 -13.60
N GLN A 168 -14.64 -7.64 -14.46
CA GLN A 168 -14.76 -6.55 -15.43
C GLN A 168 -15.89 -6.81 -16.45
N GLN A 169 -16.01 -8.04 -16.93
CA GLN A 169 -17.11 -8.44 -17.81
C GLN A 169 -18.47 -8.35 -17.10
N GLN A 170 -18.54 -8.77 -15.84
CA GLN A 170 -19.74 -8.62 -15.01
C GLN A 170 -20.13 -7.15 -14.86
N ILE A 171 -19.19 -6.28 -14.49
CA ILE A 171 -19.41 -4.83 -14.38
C ILE A 171 -19.94 -4.26 -15.71
N GLN A 172 -19.31 -4.59 -16.84
CA GLN A 172 -19.73 -4.09 -18.14
C GLN A 172 -21.14 -4.57 -18.52
N SER A 173 -21.48 -5.82 -18.20
CA SER A 173 -22.83 -6.38 -18.38
C SER A 173 -23.85 -5.61 -17.54
N THR A 174 -23.57 -5.40 -16.25
CA THR A 174 -24.45 -4.66 -15.34
C THR A 174 -24.64 -3.21 -15.79
N ILE A 175 -23.56 -2.52 -16.20
CA ILE A 175 -23.63 -1.16 -16.75
C ILE A 175 -24.53 -1.12 -17.99
N ASN A 176 -24.38 -2.08 -18.90
CA ASN A 176 -25.20 -2.15 -20.10
C ASN A 176 -26.69 -2.34 -19.78
N ASN A 177 -27.00 -3.11 -18.73
CA ASN A 177 -28.37 -3.35 -18.27
C ASN A 177 -29.01 -2.09 -17.66
N ILE A 178 -28.23 -1.26 -16.97
CA ILE A 178 -28.75 -0.07 -16.27
C ILE A 178 -28.54 1.25 -17.02
N LYS A 179 -27.88 1.25 -18.19
CA LYS A 179 -27.46 2.47 -18.91
C LYS A 179 -28.57 3.49 -19.18
N HIS A 180 -29.81 3.03 -19.36
CA HIS A 180 -30.95 3.91 -19.61
C HIS A 180 -31.58 4.47 -18.34
N ALA A 181 -31.42 3.79 -17.20
CA ALA A 181 -31.94 4.22 -15.91
C ALA A 181 -30.95 5.15 -15.19
N ILE A 182 -29.65 4.87 -15.30
CA ILE A 182 -28.59 5.62 -14.60
C ILE A 182 -28.48 7.09 -15.03
N VAL A 183 -28.99 7.46 -16.21
CA VAL A 183 -29.00 8.86 -16.71
C VAL A 183 -29.89 9.78 -15.86
N PHE A 184 -30.88 9.22 -15.16
CA PHE A 184 -31.75 9.96 -14.23
C PHE A 184 -31.12 10.16 -12.85
N VAL A 185 -29.95 9.58 -12.60
CA VAL A 185 -29.20 9.74 -11.36
C VAL A 185 -28.06 10.74 -11.60
N PRO A 186 -27.98 11.84 -10.82
CA PRO A 186 -26.87 12.77 -10.90
C PRO A 186 -25.54 12.05 -10.61
N PRO A 187 -24.44 12.34 -11.36
CA PRO A 187 -23.18 11.61 -11.22
C PRO A 187 -22.62 11.50 -9.80
N ALA A 188 -22.75 12.57 -8.99
CA ALA A 188 -22.26 12.61 -7.61
C ALA A 188 -23.00 11.64 -6.65
N TYR A 189 -24.19 11.18 -7.04
CA TYR A 189 -25.05 10.31 -6.22
C TYR A 189 -25.24 8.92 -6.84
N ARG A 190 -24.36 8.52 -7.78
CA ARG A 190 -24.37 7.19 -8.40
C ARG A 190 -23.68 6.14 -7.53
N THR A 191 -24.06 6.11 -6.26
CA THR A 191 -23.57 5.16 -5.26
C THR A 191 -24.75 4.42 -4.65
N SER A 192 -24.58 3.15 -4.29
CA SER A 192 -25.66 2.35 -3.71
C SER A 192 -26.17 2.94 -2.39
N ASP A 193 -25.27 3.53 -1.59
CA ASP A 193 -25.60 4.21 -0.33
C ASP A 193 -26.51 5.43 -0.53
N ALA A 194 -26.11 6.38 -1.39
CA ALA A 194 -26.93 7.55 -1.71
C ALA A 194 -28.33 7.19 -2.22
N LEU A 195 -28.44 6.23 -3.15
CA LEU A 195 -29.74 5.79 -3.66
C LEU A 195 -30.58 5.11 -2.58
N SER A 196 -29.97 4.28 -1.75
CA SER A 196 -30.63 3.65 -0.61
C SER A 196 -31.14 4.69 0.39
N PHE A 197 -30.36 5.74 0.65
CA PHE A 197 -30.75 6.85 1.50
C PHE A 197 -31.95 7.60 0.89
N PHE A 198 -31.90 7.94 -0.40
CA PHE A 198 -32.97 8.64 -1.10
C PHE A 198 -34.30 7.86 -1.04
N VAL A 199 -34.27 6.59 -1.39
CA VAL A 199 -35.44 5.70 -1.38
C VAL A 199 -35.99 5.57 0.04
N ARG A 200 -35.14 5.37 1.04
CA ARG A 200 -35.55 5.27 2.44
C ARG A 200 -36.12 6.59 2.98
N ALA A 201 -35.53 7.73 2.64
CA ALA A 201 -36.03 9.03 3.06
C ALA A 201 -37.42 9.29 2.47
N TYR A 202 -37.62 8.97 1.20
CA TYR A 202 -38.89 9.10 0.50
C TYR A 202 -39.98 8.17 1.08
N HIS A 203 -39.67 6.88 1.28
CA HIS A 203 -40.62 5.93 1.88
C HIS A 203 -41.05 6.28 3.30
N ASN A 204 -40.17 6.93 4.06
CA ASN A 204 -40.46 7.41 5.41
C ASN A 204 -41.11 8.80 5.43
N SER A 205 -41.51 9.34 4.27
CA SER A 205 -42.10 10.69 4.13
C SER A 205 -41.26 11.79 4.76
N ARG A 206 -39.93 11.63 4.79
CA ARG A 206 -39.00 12.66 5.27
C ARG A 206 -38.71 13.73 4.20
N VAL A 207 -38.91 13.37 2.94
CA VAL A 207 -38.63 14.19 1.76
C VAL A 207 -39.71 13.91 0.73
N ASP A 208 -40.17 14.95 0.03
CA ASP A 208 -41.23 14.85 -0.97
C ASP A 208 -40.69 14.78 -2.41
N ASN A 209 -39.47 15.26 -2.62
CA ASN A 209 -38.83 15.39 -3.93
C ASN A 209 -37.32 15.10 -3.86
N LEU A 210 -36.68 15.00 -5.03
CA LEU A 210 -35.24 14.70 -5.09
C LEU A 210 -34.39 15.80 -4.45
N LYS A 211 -34.75 17.08 -4.63
CA LYS A 211 -33.98 18.19 -4.07
C LYS A 211 -33.88 18.10 -2.55
N GLU A 212 -34.98 17.76 -1.88
CA GLU A 212 -34.99 17.52 -0.43
C GLU A 212 -34.20 16.28 -0.04
N ALA A 213 -34.31 15.19 -0.81
CA ALA A 213 -33.53 13.97 -0.60
C ALA A 213 -32.02 14.24 -0.69
N VAL A 214 -31.59 15.02 -1.69
CA VAL A 214 -30.20 15.45 -1.87
C VAL A 214 -29.73 16.29 -0.70
N ASN A 215 -30.48 17.33 -0.32
CA ASN A 215 -30.12 18.17 0.83
C ASN A 215 -30.01 17.34 2.12
N ALA A 216 -30.95 16.42 2.35
CA ALA A 216 -30.92 15.55 3.52
C ALA A 216 -29.71 14.61 3.51
N TYR A 217 -29.30 14.12 2.34
CA TYR A 217 -28.12 13.26 2.19
C TYR A 217 -26.82 14.05 2.37
N GLU A 218 -26.70 15.26 1.82
CA GLU A 218 -25.53 16.12 2.03
C GLU A 218 -25.34 16.44 3.52
N MET A 219 -26.43 16.78 4.23
CA MET A 219 -26.41 16.98 5.68
C MET A 219 -26.01 15.70 6.43
N HIS A 220 -26.49 14.53 5.99
CA HIS A 220 -26.09 13.25 6.57
C HIS A 220 -24.60 12.98 6.38
N MET A 221 -24.06 13.22 5.18
CA MET A 221 -22.63 13.05 4.88
C MET A 221 -21.75 13.98 5.69
N GLU A 222 -22.14 15.25 5.84
CA GLU A 222 -21.44 16.22 6.68
C GLU A 222 -21.44 15.79 8.17
N ALA A 223 -22.58 15.29 8.66
CA ALA A 223 -22.70 14.78 10.01
C ALA A 223 -21.83 13.53 10.25
N GLU A 224 -21.80 12.58 9.31
CA GLU A 224 -20.93 11.39 9.39
C GLU A 224 -19.45 11.76 9.31
N HIS A 225 -19.07 12.70 8.44
CA HIS A 225 -17.71 13.21 8.38
C HIS A 225 -17.28 13.84 9.71
N THR A 226 -18.13 14.69 10.28
CA THR A 226 -17.88 15.32 11.60
C THR A 226 -17.76 14.27 12.71
N ARG A 227 -18.62 13.23 12.70
CA ARG A 227 -18.53 12.11 13.65
C ARG A 227 -17.24 11.32 13.49
N SER A 228 -16.78 11.10 12.27
CA SER A 228 -15.50 10.42 12.00
C SER A 228 -14.32 11.21 12.57
N MET A 229 -14.29 12.52 12.33
CA MET A 229 -13.27 13.43 12.87
C MET A 229 -13.29 13.43 14.41
N LEU A 230 -14.47 13.46 15.03
CA LEU A 230 -14.61 13.40 16.48
C LEU A 230 -14.12 12.06 17.05
N LYS A 231 -14.41 10.92 16.39
CA LYS A 231 -13.89 9.61 16.80
C LYS A 231 -12.36 9.56 16.75
N GLU A 232 -11.76 10.14 15.73
CA GLU A 232 -10.30 10.23 15.61
C GLU A 232 -9.69 11.09 16.72
N GLN A 233 -10.29 12.25 17.01
CA GLN A 233 -9.86 13.10 18.12
C GLN A 233 -9.97 12.38 19.47
N ILE A 234 -11.06 11.64 19.71
CA ILE A 234 -11.22 10.83 20.94
C ILE A 234 -10.11 9.79 21.03
N LYS A 235 -9.78 9.10 19.94
CA LYS A 235 -8.69 8.11 19.91
C LYS A 235 -7.34 8.75 20.28
N VAL A 236 -7.02 9.91 19.69
CA VAL A 236 -5.79 10.65 20.02
C VAL A 236 -5.78 11.06 21.50
N LEU A 237 -6.90 11.51 22.06
CA LEU A 237 -6.99 11.85 23.48
C LEU A 237 -6.80 10.63 24.39
N GLN A 238 -7.34 9.46 24.00
CA GLN A 238 -7.11 8.21 24.71
C GLN A 238 -5.64 7.79 24.67
N ASP A 239 -4.98 7.92 23.51
CA ASP A 239 -3.56 7.63 23.37
C ASP A 239 -2.72 8.56 24.25
N ILE A 240 -3.04 9.86 24.29
CA ILE A 240 -2.37 10.83 25.18
C ILE A 240 -2.59 10.47 26.66
N GLN A 241 -3.81 10.09 27.05
CA GLN A 241 -4.09 9.65 28.42
C GLN A 241 -3.30 8.40 28.80
N PHE A 242 -3.19 7.45 27.88
CA PHE A 242 -2.40 6.24 28.07
C PHE A 242 -0.90 6.55 28.21
N GLN A 243 -0.35 7.41 27.36
CA GLN A 243 1.04 7.86 27.45
C GLN A 243 1.32 8.62 28.75
N ASN A 244 0.40 9.48 29.20
CA ASN A 244 0.52 10.17 30.49
C ASN A 244 0.51 9.18 31.67
N ALA A 245 -0.29 8.11 31.60
CA ALA A 245 -0.31 7.08 32.63
C ALA A 245 1.02 6.33 32.72
N ILE A 246 1.62 5.98 31.56
CA ILE A 246 2.97 5.39 31.50
C ILE A 246 4.00 6.35 32.10
N MET A 247 3.98 7.61 31.69
CA MET A 247 4.94 8.61 32.17
C MET A 247 4.82 8.85 33.68
N LEU A 248 3.61 8.80 34.25
CA LEU A 248 3.42 8.90 35.71
C LEU A 248 3.99 7.68 36.44
N ASP A 249 3.81 6.47 35.91
CA ASP A 249 4.40 5.25 36.46
C ASP A 249 5.93 5.27 36.42
N GLU A 250 6.50 5.76 35.31
CA GLU A 250 7.94 5.98 35.17
C GLU A 250 8.46 6.99 36.21
N LEU A 251 7.76 8.12 36.40
CA LEU A 251 8.14 9.12 37.41
C LEU A 251 8.06 8.59 38.83
N ASP A 252 7.06 7.77 39.15
CA ASP A 252 6.94 7.12 40.46
C ASP A 252 8.06 6.10 40.69
N SER A 253 8.46 5.34 39.66
CA SER A 253 9.60 4.42 39.73
C SER A 253 10.92 5.16 39.98
N LEU A 254 11.18 6.25 39.24
CA LEU A 254 12.36 7.10 39.42
C LEU A 254 12.39 7.73 40.82
N ARG A 255 11.24 8.17 41.33
CA ARG A 255 11.13 8.71 42.68
C ARG A 255 11.48 7.66 43.74
N SER A 256 11.01 6.42 43.57
CA SER A 256 11.35 5.30 44.44
C SER A 256 12.86 5.03 44.44
N ASP A 257 13.49 5.01 43.27
CA ASP A 257 14.94 4.80 43.13
C ASP A 257 15.77 5.90 43.78
N ILE A 258 15.37 7.17 43.61
CA ILE A 258 16.00 8.31 44.28
C ILE A 258 15.88 8.18 45.80
N TRP A 259 14.71 7.76 46.29
CA TRP A 259 14.51 7.57 47.72
C TRP A 259 15.39 6.45 48.29
N LEU A 260 15.49 5.32 47.59
CA LEU A 260 16.35 4.20 47.96
C LEU A 260 17.84 4.57 47.92
N SER A 261 18.30 5.29 46.90
CA SER A 261 19.71 5.70 46.79
C SER A 261 20.15 6.62 47.94
N ASN A 262 19.27 7.53 48.38
CA ASN A 262 19.55 8.38 49.54
C ASN A 262 19.66 7.60 50.85
N TYR A 263 18.95 6.47 50.98
CA TYR A 263 19.00 5.63 52.18
C TYR A 263 20.27 4.76 52.26
N ILE A 264 20.82 4.36 51.11
CA ILE A 264 22.01 3.49 51.03
C ILE A 264 23.32 4.29 51.27
N CYS A 265 23.32 5.60 51.01
CA CYS A 265 24.49 6.46 51.17
C CYS A 265 24.74 6.98 52.61
N TRP A 266 23.95 6.54 53.59
CA TRP A 266 24.13 6.84 55.03
C TRP A 266 24.48 5.57 55.80
#